data_AF-A0A7X7KHF9-F1
#
_entry.id   AF-A0A7X7KHF9-F1
#
_cell.length_a   1.000
_cell.length_b   1.000
_cell.length_c   1.000
_cell.angle_alpha   90.00
_cell.angle_beta   90.00
_cell.angle_gamma   90.00
#
_symmetry.space_group_name_H-M   'P 1'
#
loop_
_entity.id
_entity.type
_entity.pdbx_description
1 polymer ?
#
loop_
_entity_poly.entity_id
_entity_poly.type
_entity_poly.pdbx_seq_one_letter_code
_entity_poly.pdbx_strand_id
1 'polypeptide(L)'
;MAYAVVTDSPEKRVADAKREREETAAHENLQKSVTAAQRAFEAAQREWRASRPEFKALCRGIKSELPMPELQVLAAAAGCGPNEIIPLVDYRRSAVAMIDRAKQHEAAQKEFEQLEKEFLELEEQLDGAKTHGEAERTEGALYARRDALSASRRHVAETRLAKEIVEGAKTAGLI
;
A
#
# COMPACT_ATOMS: atom_id res chain seq x y z
N MET A 1 67.99 7.51 10.83
CA MET A 1 66.65 7.69 11.44
C MET A 1 65.71 6.67 10.82
N ALA A 2 65.38 5.61 11.54
CA ALA A 2 64.39 4.63 11.08
C ALA A 2 63.01 5.08 11.61
N TYR A 3 62.09 5.39 10.71
CA TYR A 3 60.70 5.67 11.06
C TYR A 3 60.02 4.35 11.43
N ALA A 4 59.58 4.23 12.69
CA ALA A 4 58.78 3.10 13.13
C ALA A 4 57.40 3.16 12.45
N VAL A 5 57.15 2.22 11.54
CA VAL A 5 55.82 1.98 10.98
C VAL A 5 54.97 1.41 12.11
N VAL A 6 54.00 2.18 12.58
CA VAL A 6 52.98 1.71 13.52
C VAL A 6 52.09 0.72 12.77
N THR A 7 52.41 -0.57 12.84
CA THR A 7 51.57 -1.63 12.27
C THR A 7 50.43 -1.92 13.24
N ASP A 8 49.20 -1.57 12.87
CA ASP A 8 48.03 -1.90 13.68
C ASP A 8 47.84 -3.41 13.81
N SER A 9 47.74 -3.85 15.07
CA SER A 9 47.51 -5.25 15.46
C SER A 9 46.19 -5.77 14.85
N PRO A 10 46.13 -7.04 14.41
CA PRO A 10 44.89 -7.67 13.94
C PRO A 10 43.72 -7.51 14.92
N GLU A 11 44.00 -7.53 16.23
CA GLU A 11 42.99 -7.37 17.28
C GLU A 11 42.36 -5.97 17.29
N LYS A 12 43.16 -4.93 17.02
CA LYS A 12 42.65 -3.55 16.89
C LYS A 12 41.74 -3.42 15.68
N ARG A 13 42.11 -4.00 14.53
CA ARG A 13 41.28 -3.98 13.32
C ARG A 13 39.93 -4.66 13.51
N VAL A 14 39.90 -5.76 14.27
CA VAL A 14 38.64 -6.46 14.59
C VAL A 14 37.77 -5.64 15.55
N ALA A 15 38.37 -5.00 16.56
CA ALA A 15 37.66 -4.13 17.49
C ALA A 15 37.10 -2.88 16.79
N ASP A 16 37.88 -2.26 15.90
CA ASP A 16 37.48 -1.09 15.13
C ASP A 16 36.37 -1.44 14.13
N ALA A 17 36.48 -2.58 13.42
CA ALA A 17 35.42 -3.04 12.51
C ALA A 17 34.12 -3.41 13.24
N LYS A 18 34.20 -3.93 14.47
CA LYS A 18 33.03 -4.19 15.30
C LYS A 18 32.37 -2.88 15.74
N ARG A 19 33.17 -1.91 16.18
CA ARG A 19 32.70 -0.58 16.57
C ARG A 19 32.07 0.17 15.39
N GLU A 20 32.67 0.12 14.20
CA GLU A 20 32.12 0.71 12.98
C GLU A 20 30.77 0.08 12.58
N ARG A 21 30.61 -1.24 12.75
CA ARG A 21 29.32 -1.92 12.54
C ARG A 21 28.26 -1.51 13.56
N GLU A 22 28.65 -1.32 14.82
CA GLU A 22 27.74 -0.86 15.87
C GLU A 22 27.32 0.60 15.66
N GLU A 23 28.26 1.48 15.25
CA GLU A 23 28.00 2.89 14.93
C GLU A 23 27.11 3.03 13.67
N THR A 24 27.35 2.23 12.63
CA THR A 24 26.50 2.22 11.43
C THR A 24 25.10 1.68 11.73
N ALA A 25 24.97 0.60 12.50
CA ALA A 25 23.67 0.08 12.93
C ALA A 25 22.90 1.10 13.80
N ALA A 26 23.58 1.82 14.69
CA ALA A 26 22.98 2.89 15.49
C ALA A 26 22.47 4.05 14.62
N HIS A 27 23.27 4.47 13.63
CA HIS A 27 22.88 5.51 12.69
C HIS A 27 21.68 5.09 11.81
N GLU A 28 21.67 3.87 11.29
CA GLU A 28 20.53 3.34 10.52
C GLU A 28 19.25 3.28 11.36
N ASN A 29 19.36 2.83 12.61
CA ASN A 29 18.21 2.77 13.52
C ASN A 29 17.68 4.18 13.86
N LEU A 30 18.58 5.15 14.02
CA LEU A 30 18.20 6.56 14.19
C LEU A 30 17.50 7.10 12.94
N GLN A 31 18.01 6.82 11.74
CA GLN A 31 17.35 7.25 10.50
C GLN A 31 15.95 6.64 10.35
N LYS A 32 15.81 5.35 10.65
CA LYS A 32 14.51 4.66 10.64
C LYS A 32 13.54 5.30 11.64
N SER A 33 13.98 5.61 12.86
CA SER A 33 13.14 6.21 13.89
C SER A 33 12.73 7.65 13.53
N VAL A 34 13.66 8.47 13.00
CA VAL A 34 13.36 9.82 12.52
C VAL A 34 12.35 9.78 11.37
N THR A 35 12.53 8.87 10.41
CA THR A 35 11.61 8.70 9.28
C THR A 35 10.22 8.27 9.76
N ALA A 36 10.15 7.34 10.72
CA ALA A 36 8.89 6.89 11.31
C ALA A 36 8.19 8.03 12.08
N ALA A 37 8.93 8.80 12.87
CA ALA A 37 8.41 9.95 13.60
C ALA A 37 7.89 11.04 12.66
N GLN A 38 8.61 11.32 11.57
CA GLN A 38 8.16 12.27 10.54
C GLN A 38 6.85 11.82 9.88
N ARG A 39 6.74 10.55 9.50
CA ARG A 39 5.49 9.98 8.95
C ARG A 39 4.33 10.07 9.94
N ALA A 40 4.58 9.78 11.21
CA ALA A 40 3.56 9.88 12.26
C ALA A 40 3.10 11.34 12.47
N PHE A 41 4.03 12.29 12.46
CA PHE A 41 3.72 13.72 12.54
C PHE A 41 2.90 14.20 11.35
N GLU A 42 3.29 13.82 10.12
CA GLU A 42 2.52 14.14 8.91
C GLU A 42 1.11 13.54 8.95
N ALA A 43 0.96 12.31 9.42
CA ALA A 43 -0.34 11.66 9.59
C ALA A 43 -1.20 12.43 10.61
N ALA A 44 -0.66 12.74 11.78
CA ALA A 44 -1.35 13.52 12.81
C ALA A 44 -1.73 14.93 12.30
N GLN A 45 -0.86 15.57 11.50
CA GLN A 45 -1.16 16.87 10.89
C GLN A 45 -2.30 16.77 9.86
N ARG A 46 -2.34 15.71 9.05
CA ARG A 46 -3.43 15.45 8.10
C ARG A 46 -4.75 15.20 8.84
N GLU A 47 -4.75 14.37 9.87
CA GLU A 47 -5.93 14.10 10.71
C GLU A 47 -6.44 15.36 11.41
N TRP A 48 -5.52 16.16 11.98
CA TRP A 48 -5.85 17.44 12.58
C TRP A 48 -6.49 18.39 11.56
N ARG A 49 -5.94 18.50 10.35
CA ARG A 49 -6.55 19.30 9.27
C ARG A 49 -7.93 18.77 8.87
N ALA A 50 -8.10 17.45 8.73
CA ALA A 50 -9.37 16.83 8.38
C ALA A 50 -10.47 17.07 9.42
N SER A 51 -10.10 17.31 10.69
CA SER A 51 -11.05 17.64 11.75
C SER A 51 -11.65 19.05 11.62
N ARG A 52 -10.99 19.95 10.88
CA ARG A 52 -11.35 21.37 10.79
C ARG A 52 -12.58 21.61 9.91
N PRO A 53 -13.54 22.46 10.35
CA PRO A 53 -14.71 22.84 9.54
C PRO A 53 -14.35 23.41 8.18
N GLU A 54 -13.26 24.17 8.09
CA GLU A 54 -12.79 24.84 6.87
C GLU A 54 -12.30 23.82 5.84
N PHE A 55 -11.57 22.79 6.28
CA PHE A 55 -11.16 21.69 5.40
C PHE A 55 -12.36 20.87 4.93
N LYS A 56 -13.35 20.63 5.80
CA LYS A 56 -14.62 20.00 5.40
C LYS A 56 -15.42 20.84 4.40
N ALA A 57 -15.33 22.17 4.49
CA ALA A 57 -15.94 23.07 3.52
C ALA A 57 -15.23 22.99 2.17
N LEU A 58 -13.89 22.94 2.15
CA LEU A 58 -13.10 22.69 0.95
C LEU A 58 -13.47 21.35 0.29
N CYS A 59 -13.48 20.25 1.05
CA CYS A 59 -13.84 18.94 0.51
C CYS A 59 -15.26 18.91 -0.05
N ARG A 60 -16.22 19.58 0.62
CA ARG A 60 -17.59 19.76 0.11
C ARG A 60 -17.64 20.59 -1.18
N GLY A 61 -16.82 21.65 -1.27
CA GLY A 61 -16.68 22.44 -2.49
C GLY A 61 -16.15 21.61 -3.64
N ILE A 62 -15.12 20.78 -3.40
CA ILE A 62 -14.57 19.85 -4.39
C ILE A 62 -15.62 18.80 -4.80
N LYS A 63 -16.35 18.24 -3.81
CA LYS A 63 -17.44 17.29 -4.05
C LYS A 63 -18.53 17.87 -4.96
N SER A 64 -18.84 19.16 -4.77
CA SER A 64 -19.86 19.91 -5.50
C SER A 64 -19.37 20.53 -6.80
N GLU A 65 -18.11 20.28 -7.17
CA GLU A 65 -17.48 20.77 -8.40
C GLU A 65 -17.48 22.31 -8.53
N LEU A 66 -17.25 23.01 -7.42
CA LEU A 66 -17.10 24.47 -7.45
C LEU A 66 -15.95 24.89 -8.37
N PRO A 67 -16.05 26.07 -9.01
CA PRO A 67 -15.00 26.58 -9.88
C PRO A 67 -13.72 26.87 -9.08
N MET A 68 -12.57 26.74 -9.75
CA MET A 68 -11.24 26.86 -9.12
C MET A 68 -11.04 28.13 -8.26
N PRO A 69 -11.51 29.33 -8.66
CA PRO A 69 -11.39 30.53 -7.81
C PRO A 69 -12.09 30.37 -6.45
N GLU A 70 -13.25 29.72 -6.40
CA GLU A 70 -13.97 29.49 -5.14
C GLU A 70 -13.26 28.42 -4.29
N LEU A 71 -12.73 27.38 -4.93
CA LEU A 71 -11.90 26.39 -4.25
C LEU A 71 -10.63 27.00 -3.65
N GLN A 72 -10.02 27.98 -4.32
CA GLN A 72 -8.85 28.70 -3.80
C GLN A 72 -9.17 29.48 -2.51
N VAL A 73 -10.35 30.11 -2.45
CA VAL A 73 -10.81 30.80 -1.23
C VAL A 73 -11.01 29.80 -0.08
N LEU A 74 -11.67 28.68 -0.34
CA LEU A 74 -11.88 27.63 0.66
C LEU A 74 -10.56 26.99 1.11
N ALA A 75 -9.62 26.78 0.18
CA ALA A 75 -8.31 26.24 0.48
C ALA A 75 -7.48 27.18 1.36
N ALA A 76 -7.48 28.48 1.05
CA ALA A 76 -6.84 29.48 1.89
C ALA A 76 -7.39 29.49 3.32
N ALA A 77 -8.72 29.40 3.48
CA ALA A 77 -9.37 29.29 4.79
C ALA A 77 -9.02 27.98 5.52
N ALA A 78 -8.84 26.89 4.79
CA ALA A 78 -8.39 25.61 5.34
C ALA A 78 -6.88 25.57 5.68
N GLY A 79 -6.12 26.61 5.33
CA GLY A 79 -4.65 26.62 5.46
C GLY A 79 -3.95 25.72 4.45
N CYS A 80 -4.62 25.42 3.33
CA CYS A 80 -4.07 24.68 2.21
C CYS A 80 -3.45 25.64 1.18
N GLY A 81 -2.25 25.30 0.70
CA GLY A 81 -1.60 26.02 -0.39
C GLY A 81 -2.26 25.74 -1.75
N PRO A 82 -1.99 26.57 -2.77
CA PRO A 82 -2.50 26.35 -4.14
C PRO A 82 -2.13 24.97 -4.71
N ASN A 83 -0.98 24.44 -4.32
CA ASN A 83 -0.47 23.14 -4.78
C ASN A 83 -1.20 21.94 -4.13
N GLU A 84 -2.00 22.15 -3.08
CA GLU A 84 -2.72 21.08 -2.39
C GLU A 84 -4.14 20.87 -2.94
N ILE A 85 -4.68 21.83 -3.71
CA ILE A 85 -6.03 21.74 -4.29
C ILE A 85 -6.09 20.72 -5.43
N ILE A 86 -5.14 20.78 -6.36
CA ILE A 86 -5.12 19.92 -7.56
C ILE A 86 -5.09 18.43 -7.16
N PRO A 87 -4.22 17.98 -6.24
CA PRO A 87 -4.24 16.60 -5.76
C PRO A 87 -5.58 16.16 -5.17
N LEU A 88 -6.28 17.03 -4.43
CA LEU A 88 -7.60 16.70 -3.86
C LEU A 88 -8.67 16.54 -4.94
N VAL A 89 -8.65 17.39 -5.96
CA VAL A 89 -9.55 17.31 -7.12
C VAL A 89 -9.27 16.03 -7.92
N ASP A 90 -8.01 15.73 -8.20
CA ASP A 90 -7.63 14.51 -8.93
C ASP A 90 -7.90 13.25 -8.12
N TYR A 91 -7.74 13.30 -6.80
CA TYR A 91 -8.10 12.21 -5.91
C TYR A 91 -9.62 11.96 -5.91
N ARG A 92 -10.46 13.01 -5.86
CA ARG A 92 -11.91 12.86 -6.05
C ARG A 92 -12.21 12.21 -7.40
N ARG A 93 -11.65 12.71 -8.50
CA ARG A 93 -11.89 12.18 -9.85
C ARG A 93 -11.53 10.70 -9.94
N SER A 94 -10.38 10.33 -9.41
CA SER A 94 -9.92 8.94 -9.34
C SER A 94 -10.88 8.09 -8.51
N ALA A 95 -11.32 8.58 -7.35
CA ALA A 95 -12.25 7.86 -6.49
C ALA A 95 -13.60 7.64 -7.17
N VAL A 96 -14.16 8.66 -7.84
CA VAL A 96 -15.42 8.54 -8.60
C VAL A 96 -15.29 7.49 -9.70
N ALA A 97 -14.19 7.50 -10.47
CA ALA A 97 -13.93 6.52 -11.52
C ALA A 97 -13.80 5.07 -11.00
N MET A 98 -13.44 4.90 -9.72
CA MET A 98 -13.21 3.59 -9.10
C MET A 98 -14.42 3.05 -8.33
N ILE A 99 -15.53 3.80 -8.21
CA ILE A 99 -16.71 3.40 -7.42
C ILE A 99 -17.25 2.04 -7.85
N ASP A 100 -17.43 1.81 -9.15
CA ASP A 100 -18.02 0.55 -9.62
C ASP A 100 -17.06 -0.62 -9.48
N ARG A 101 -15.76 -0.39 -9.66
CA ARG A 101 -14.72 -1.40 -9.41
C ARG A 101 -14.61 -1.76 -7.92
N ALA A 102 -14.77 -0.78 -7.03
CA ALA A 102 -14.79 -1.00 -5.59
C ALA A 102 -15.97 -1.88 -5.14
N LYS A 103 -17.16 -1.71 -5.75
CA LYS A 103 -18.34 -2.55 -5.46
C LYS A 103 -18.12 -4.02 -5.85
N GLN A 104 -17.28 -4.29 -6.83
CA GLN A 104 -16.98 -5.65 -7.29
C GLN A 104 -16.08 -6.43 -6.32
N HIS A 105 -15.44 -5.75 -5.35
CA HIS A 105 -14.45 -6.39 -4.48
C HIS A 105 -15.00 -7.59 -3.70
N GLU A 106 -16.21 -7.48 -3.14
CA GLU A 106 -16.82 -8.60 -2.39
C GLU A 106 -17.11 -9.80 -3.28
N ALA A 107 -17.53 -9.57 -4.53
CA ALA A 107 -17.76 -10.64 -5.49
C ALA A 107 -16.44 -11.28 -5.94
N ALA A 108 -15.42 -10.48 -6.25
CA ALA A 108 -14.08 -10.94 -6.61
C ALA A 108 -13.44 -11.77 -5.49
N GLN A 109 -13.61 -11.34 -4.23
CA GLN A 109 -13.10 -12.06 -3.07
C GLN A 109 -13.78 -13.42 -2.90
N LYS A 110 -15.11 -13.49 -3.05
CA LYS A 110 -15.86 -14.76 -3.00
C LYS A 110 -15.46 -15.71 -4.13
N GLU A 111 -15.27 -15.18 -5.34
CA GLU A 111 -14.80 -15.97 -6.48
C GLU A 111 -13.40 -16.53 -6.21
N PHE A 112 -12.48 -15.72 -5.68
CA PHE A 112 -11.15 -16.17 -5.30
C PHE A 112 -11.20 -17.30 -4.26
N GLU A 113 -11.97 -17.12 -3.19
CA GLU A 113 -12.14 -18.14 -2.14
C GLU A 113 -12.76 -19.43 -2.68
N GLN A 114 -13.68 -19.34 -3.63
CA GLN A 114 -14.24 -20.51 -4.31
C GLN A 114 -13.18 -21.21 -5.18
N LEU A 115 -12.40 -20.46 -5.96
CA LEU A 115 -11.32 -21.02 -6.77
C LEU A 115 -10.27 -21.73 -5.91
N GLU A 116 -9.94 -21.17 -4.75
CA GLU A 116 -8.99 -21.72 -3.78
C GLU A 116 -9.50 -23.04 -3.19
N LYS A 117 -10.78 -23.12 -2.82
CA LYS A 117 -11.40 -24.39 -2.38
C LYS A 117 -11.35 -25.46 -3.45
N GLU A 118 -11.78 -25.14 -4.67
CA GLU A 118 -11.74 -26.09 -5.79
C GLU A 118 -10.31 -26.50 -6.16
N PHE A 119 -9.32 -25.62 -5.96
CA PHE A 119 -7.90 -25.97 -6.13
C PHE A 119 -7.44 -26.98 -5.08
N LEU A 120 -7.73 -26.75 -3.80
CA LEU A 120 -7.38 -27.67 -2.71
C LEU A 120 -8.08 -29.03 -2.86
N GLU A 121 -9.34 -29.05 -3.29
CA GLU A 121 -10.07 -30.30 -3.58
C GLU A 121 -9.40 -31.10 -4.70
N LEU A 122 -8.86 -30.43 -5.72
CA LEU A 122 -8.10 -31.08 -6.80
C LEU A 122 -6.75 -31.60 -6.31
N GLU A 123 -6.07 -30.92 -5.39
CA GLU A 123 -4.84 -31.42 -4.76
C GLU A 123 -5.12 -32.70 -3.96
N GLU A 124 -6.20 -32.73 -3.17
CA GLU A 124 -6.61 -33.93 -2.43
C GLU A 124 -6.96 -35.10 -3.36
N GLN A 125 -7.63 -34.82 -4.48
CA GLN A 125 -7.93 -35.82 -5.50
C GLN A 125 -6.66 -36.37 -6.18
N LEU A 126 -5.63 -35.53 -6.36
CA LEU A 126 -4.36 -35.95 -6.92
C LEU A 126 -3.61 -36.85 -5.94
N ASP A 127 -3.56 -36.47 -4.66
CA ASP A 127 -2.95 -37.27 -3.60
C ASP A 127 -3.65 -38.64 -3.42
N GLY A 128 -4.97 -38.67 -3.63
CA GLY A 128 -5.79 -39.88 -3.58
C GLY A 128 -5.87 -40.69 -4.88
N ALA A 129 -5.18 -40.28 -5.95
CA ALA A 129 -5.29 -40.92 -7.27
C ALA A 129 -4.76 -42.36 -7.25
N LYS A 130 -5.56 -43.30 -7.78
CA LYS A 130 -5.22 -44.73 -7.78
C LYS A 130 -4.59 -45.20 -9.08
N THR A 131 -4.73 -44.40 -10.14
CA THR A 131 -4.22 -44.72 -11.47
C THR A 131 -3.50 -43.53 -12.08
N HIS A 132 -2.53 -43.82 -12.96
CA HIS A 132 -1.78 -42.78 -13.69
C HIS A 132 -2.70 -41.86 -14.52
N GLY A 133 -3.69 -42.44 -15.21
CA GLY A 133 -4.63 -41.65 -16.03
C GLY A 133 -5.61 -40.81 -15.21
N GLU A 134 -5.85 -41.11 -13.93
CA GLU A 134 -6.54 -40.20 -13.00
C GLU A 134 -5.61 -39.07 -12.58
N ALA A 135 -4.37 -39.38 -12.20
CA ALA A 135 -3.38 -38.38 -11.82
C ALA A 135 -3.12 -37.36 -12.94
N GLU A 136 -2.88 -37.80 -14.18
CA GLU A 136 -2.66 -36.89 -15.33
C GLU A 136 -3.86 -35.97 -15.60
N ARG A 137 -5.09 -36.49 -15.46
CA ARG A 137 -6.30 -35.67 -15.64
C ARG A 137 -6.44 -34.62 -14.54
N THR A 138 -6.18 -35.00 -13.30
CA THR A 138 -6.24 -34.09 -12.15
C THR A 138 -5.12 -33.05 -12.21
N GLU A 139 -3.91 -33.42 -12.62
CA GLU A 139 -2.81 -32.47 -12.86
C GLU A 139 -3.18 -31.46 -13.95
N GLY A 140 -3.76 -31.90 -15.07
CA GLY A 140 -4.25 -31.01 -16.12
C GLY A 140 -5.29 -30.01 -15.61
N ALA A 141 -6.22 -30.46 -14.76
CA ALA A 141 -7.20 -29.60 -14.11
C ALA A 141 -6.56 -28.61 -13.12
N LEU A 142 -5.57 -29.05 -12.33
CA LEU A 142 -4.81 -28.20 -11.41
C LEU A 142 -4.07 -27.08 -12.14
N TYR A 143 -3.45 -27.35 -13.29
CA TYR A 143 -2.79 -26.30 -14.08
C TYR A 143 -3.77 -25.23 -14.54
N ALA A 144 -4.91 -25.62 -15.11
CA ALA A 144 -5.95 -24.67 -15.52
C ALA A 144 -6.50 -23.88 -14.32
N ARG A 145 -6.68 -24.54 -13.17
CA ARG A 145 -7.16 -23.90 -11.94
C ARG A 145 -6.16 -22.93 -11.34
N ARG A 146 -4.86 -23.24 -11.40
CA ARG A 146 -3.77 -22.35 -10.95
C ARG A 146 -3.73 -21.05 -11.75
N ASP A 147 -3.93 -21.13 -13.06
CA ASP A 147 -3.94 -19.95 -13.93
C ASP A 147 -5.16 -19.06 -13.63
N ALA A 148 -6.34 -19.68 -13.44
CA ALA A 148 -7.55 -18.97 -13.00
C ALA A 148 -7.36 -18.31 -11.62
N LEU A 149 -6.76 -19.01 -10.66
CA LEU A 149 -6.45 -18.48 -9.32
C LEU A 149 -5.51 -17.27 -9.41
N SER A 150 -4.50 -17.34 -10.28
CA SER A 150 -3.53 -16.25 -10.51
C SER A 150 -4.18 -15.02 -11.17
N ALA A 151 -5.15 -15.22 -12.07
CA ALA A 151 -5.94 -14.13 -12.63
C ALA A 151 -6.89 -13.52 -11.58
N SER A 152 -7.59 -14.35 -10.82
CA SER A 152 -8.50 -13.90 -9.76
C SER A 152 -7.77 -13.13 -8.66
N ARG A 153 -6.58 -13.58 -8.24
CA ARG A 153 -5.73 -12.85 -7.27
C ARG A 153 -5.40 -11.44 -7.71
N ARG A 154 -5.09 -11.24 -8.99
CA ARG A 154 -4.85 -9.90 -9.56
C ARG A 154 -6.13 -9.06 -9.53
N HIS A 155 -7.26 -9.64 -9.91
CA HIS A 155 -8.55 -8.95 -9.88
C HIS A 155 -8.95 -8.53 -8.45
N VAL A 156 -8.73 -9.38 -7.45
CA VAL A 156 -8.93 -9.05 -6.03
C VAL A 156 -8.03 -7.90 -5.60
N ALA A 157 -6.75 -7.90 -5.98
CA ALA A 157 -5.83 -6.81 -5.65
C ALA A 157 -6.26 -5.47 -6.26
N GLU A 158 -6.69 -5.48 -7.52
CA GLU A 158 -7.18 -4.27 -8.21
C GLU A 158 -8.46 -3.72 -7.59
N THR A 159 -9.43 -4.59 -7.30
CA THR A 159 -10.71 -4.19 -6.68
C THR A 159 -10.52 -3.75 -5.23
N ARG A 160 -9.55 -4.33 -4.51
CA ARG A 160 -9.13 -3.89 -3.18
C ARG A 160 -8.54 -2.48 -3.21
N LEU A 161 -7.60 -2.21 -4.13
CA LEU A 161 -7.04 -0.87 -4.29
C LEU A 161 -8.14 0.16 -4.60
N ALA A 162 -9.07 -0.19 -5.50
CA ALA A 162 -10.22 0.66 -5.81
C ALA A 162 -11.07 0.93 -4.56
N LYS A 163 -11.32 -0.09 -3.72
CA LYS A 163 -12.04 0.05 -2.45
C LYS A 163 -11.32 0.98 -1.48
N GLU A 164 -10.01 0.81 -1.30
CA GLU A 164 -9.18 1.65 -0.42
C GLU A 164 -9.20 3.13 -0.88
N ILE A 165 -9.12 3.39 -2.18
CA ILE A 165 -9.23 4.75 -2.75
C ILE A 165 -10.61 5.36 -2.45
N VAL A 166 -11.69 4.61 -2.67
CA VAL A 166 -13.06 5.08 -2.44
C VAL A 166 -13.32 5.33 -0.94
N GLU A 167 -12.85 4.44 -0.06
CA GLU A 167 -12.99 4.61 1.39
C GLU A 167 -12.20 5.81 1.91
N GLY A 168 -10.97 6.01 1.42
CA GLY A 168 -10.20 7.21 1.74
C GLY A 168 -10.89 8.50 1.28
N ALA A 169 -11.46 8.52 0.07
CA ALA A 169 -12.20 9.67 -0.44
C ALA A 169 -13.51 9.95 0.34
N LYS A 170 -14.23 8.91 0.77
CA LYS A 170 -15.39 9.05 1.69
C LYS A 170 -14.98 9.63 3.03
N THR A 171 -13.89 9.13 3.61
CA THR A 171 -13.36 9.59 4.90
C THR A 171 -12.95 11.05 4.83
N ALA A 172 -12.35 11.48 3.71
CA ALA A 172 -12.01 12.86 3.44
C ALA A 172 -13.23 13.76 3.12
N GLY A 173 -14.42 13.19 2.88
CA GLY A 173 -15.63 13.93 2.50
C GLY A 173 -15.65 14.43 1.06
N LEU A 174 -14.88 13.81 0.17
CA LEU A 174 -14.75 14.18 -1.25
C LEU A 174 -15.79 13.53 -2.15
N ILE A 175 -16.41 12.43 -1.70
CA ILE A 175 -17.51 11.73 -2.36
C ILE A 175 -18.63 11.40 -1.38
#